data_AF-A0A7S0QV38-F1
#
_entry.id   AF-A0A7S0QV38-F1
#
_cell.length_a   1.000
_cell.length_b   1.000
_cell.length_c   1.000
_cell.angle_alpha   90.00
_cell.angle_beta   90.00
_cell.angle_gamma   90.00
#
_symmetry.space_group_name_H-M   'P 1'
#
loop_
_entity.id
_entity.type
_entity.pdbx_description
1 polymer ?
#
loop_
_entity_poly.entity_id
_entity_poly.type
_entity_poly.pdbx_seq_one_letter_code
_entity_poly.pdbx_strand_id
1 'polypeptide(L)'
;MGNPIPENPGALDGFKLDISHQEMDRIIGELEAIYQSQPTAWLPVESIGMMLTHELGYEDLDEFHDALKCTFSQFLESLPHIEIQEVDGKEKFRVKPPPPPEARGGKVSTLRMTSRQDLWRVCLKSPNATASIPEIEFEIGADSKRHIDSVYNHVAGAIFNLSQYVSSHTGMPNEDREKIAATVDQLSQLLDMQQPWTWVISDPDGMSEFKPSAGVEVTPL
;
A
#
# COMPACT_ATOMS: atom_id res chain seq x y z
N MET A 1 -15.83 -24.48 -19.65
CA MET A 1 -16.93 -23.51 -19.51
C MET A 1 -16.56 -22.59 -18.37
N GLY A 2 -15.96 -21.44 -18.67
CA GLY A 2 -15.61 -20.45 -17.66
C GLY A 2 -16.87 -19.74 -17.22
N ASN A 3 -17.13 -19.70 -15.92
CA ASN A 3 -18.14 -18.79 -15.39
C ASN A 3 -17.65 -17.36 -15.64
N PRO A 4 -18.49 -16.47 -16.19
CA PRO A 4 -18.18 -15.04 -16.19
C PRO A 4 -18.19 -14.55 -14.74
N ILE A 5 -17.09 -13.94 -14.32
CA ILE A 5 -17.03 -13.17 -13.08
C ILE A 5 -17.91 -11.93 -13.31
N PRO A 6 -18.89 -11.62 -12.46
CA PRO A 6 -19.62 -10.38 -12.60
C PRO A 6 -18.66 -9.22 -12.27
N GLU A 7 -18.29 -8.46 -13.29
CA GLU A 7 -17.70 -7.14 -13.13
C GLU A 7 -18.73 -6.27 -12.39
N ASN A 8 -18.50 -6.04 -11.10
CA ASN A 8 -19.24 -5.04 -10.36
C ASN A 8 -18.43 -3.73 -10.38
N PRO A 9 -18.77 -2.76 -11.24
CA PRO A 9 -18.10 -1.45 -11.26
C PRO A 9 -18.23 -0.67 -9.94
N GLY A 10 -19.09 -1.10 -9.02
CA GLY A 10 -19.18 -0.53 -7.65
C GLY A 10 -18.24 -1.14 -6.61
N ALA A 11 -17.40 -2.13 -6.95
CA ALA A 11 -16.51 -2.78 -5.98
C ALA A 11 -15.35 -1.87 -5.50
N LEU A 12 -15.04 -0.81 -6.24
CA LEU A 12 -13.98 0.15 -5.90
C LEU A 12 -14.50 1.34 -5.07
N ASP A 13 -15.80 1.62 -5.07
CA ASP A 13 -16.39 2.79 -4.40
C ASP A 13 -16.31 2.71 -2.85
N GLY A 14 -16.03 1.54 -2.28
CA GLY A 14 -15.93 1.31 -0.83
C GLY A 14 -14.51 1.29 -0.25
N PHE A 15 -13.45 1.30 -1.07
CA PHE A 15 -12.06 1.11 -0.63
C PHE A 15 -11.18 2.31 -0.98
N LYS A 16 -11.52 3.49 -0.44
CA LYS A 16 -10.65 4.67 -0.52
C LYS A 16 -9.86 4.82 0.78
N LEU A 17 -8.62 4.34 0.79
CA LEU A 17 -7.73 4.52 1.93
C LEU A 17 -7.03 5.88 1.86
N ASP A 18 -7.74 6.92 2.28
CA ASP A 18 -7.31 8.33 2.22
C ASP A 18 -6.74 8.77 3.57
N ILE A 19 -5.63 8.15 3.98
CA ILE A 19 -4.89 8.43 5.21
C ILE A 19 -3.49 8.96 4.87
N SER A 20 -2.90 9.77 5.76
CA SER A 20 -1.53 10.23 5.55
C SER A 20 -0.53 9.07 5.60
N HIS A 21 0.53 9.15 4.78
CA HIS A 21 1.62 8.17 4.79
C HIS A 21 2.22 7.98 6.20
N GLN A 22 2.32 9.06 6.98
CA GLN A 22 2.86 9.00 8.35
C GLN A 22 1.98 8.19 9.30
N GLU A 23 0.66 8.38 9.25
CA GLU A 23 -0.26 7.61 10.10
C GLU A 23 -0.31 6.15 9.65
N MET A 24 -0.32 5.91 8.33
CA MET A 24 -0.23 4.56 7.77
C MET A 24 1.00 3.81 8.30
N ASP A 25 2.18 4.41 8.19
CA ASP A 25 3.44 3.82 8.66
C ASP A 25 3.42 3.53 10.17
N ARG A 26 2.85 4.43 10.98
CA ARG A 26 2.72 4.23 12.42
C ARG A 26 1.81 3.04 12.74
N ILE A 27 0.61 2.99 12.16
CA ILE A 27 -0.35 1.92 12.41
C ILE A 27 0.21 0.58 11.94
N ILE A 28 0.81 0.53 10.74
CA ILE A 28 1.42 -0.69 10.20
C ILE A 28 2.60 -1.12 11.07
N GLY A 29 3.43 -0.19 11.54
CA GLY A 29 4.53 -0.49 12.46
C GLY A 29 4.09 -1.16 13.75
N GLU A 30 3.04 -0.65 14.39
CA GLU A 30 2.47 -1.26 15.60
C GLU A 30 1.83 -2.62 15.31
N LEU A 31 1.07 -2.76 14.21
CA LEU A 31 0.51 -4.05 13.79
C LEU A 31 1.61 -5.10 13.53
N GLU A 32 2.73 -4.69 12.94
CA GLU A 32 3.89 -5.55 12.74
C GLU A 32 4.55 -5.94 14.06
N ALA A 33 4.71 -5.02 15.01
CA ALA A 33 5.26 -5.31 16.32
C ALA A 33 4.39 -6.32 17.10
N ILE A 34 3.07 -6.15 17.05
CA ILE A 34 2.11 -7.10 17.65
C ILE A 34 2.27 -8.48 17.00
N TYR A 35 2.32 -8.55 15.66
CA TYR A 35 2.50 -9.81 14.96
C TYR A 35 3.83 -10.51 15.30
N GLN A 36 4.93 -9.76 15.40
CA GLN A 36 6.22 -10.30 15.80
C GLN A 36 6.19 -10.88 17.22
N SER A 37 5.43 -10.26 18.14
CA SER A 37 5.27 -10.76 19.50
C SER A 37 4.41 -12.03 19.59
N GLN A 38 3.38 -12.14 18.75
CA GLN A 38 2.40 -13.23 18.76
C GLN A 38 2.07 -13.71 17.33
N PRO A 39 2.99 -14.42 16.66
CA PRO A 39 2.80 -14.85 15.29
C PRO A 39 1.57 -15.75 15.17
N THR A 40 0.78 -15.55 14.12
CA THR A 40 -0.40 -16.38 13.75
C THR A 40 -1.60 -16.33 14.71
N ALA A 41 -1.55 -15.51 15.76
CA ALA A 41 -2.66 -15.34 16.69
C ALA A 41 -3.86 -14.62 16.04
N TRP A 42 -5.06 -15.04 16.40
CA TRP A 42 -6.29 -14.29 16.12
C TRP A 42 -6.49 -13.24 17.20
N LEU A 43 -6.38 -11.97 16.81
CA LEU A 43 -6.40 -10.82 17.70
C LEU A 43 -7.77 -10.15 17.66
N PRO A 44 -8.40 -9.80 18.80
CA PRO A 44 -9.67 -9.09 18.80
C PRO A 44 -9.52 -7.69 18.16
N VAL A 45 -10.33 -7.39 17.13
CA VAL A 45 -10.27 -6.11 16.41
C VAL A 45 -10.50 -4.94 17.36
N GLU A 46 -11.55 -5.02 18.19
CA GLU A 46 -11.91 -3.98 19.15
C GLU A 46 -10.78 -3.70 20.16
N SER A 47 -10.18 -4.74 20.74
CA SER A 47 -9.12 -4.59 21.73
C SER A 47 -7.86 -3.98 21.15
N ILE A 48 -7.47 -4.38 19.93
CA ILE A 48 -6.31 -3.79 19.25
C ILE A 48 -6.61 -2.36 18.81
N GLY A 49 -7.82 -2.07 18.32
CA GLY A 49 -8.22 -0.70 17.97
C GLY A 49 -8.12 0.25 19.17
N MET A 50 -8.62 -0.15 20.34
CA MET A 50 -8.48 0.62 21.59
C MET A 50 -7.03 0.78 22.03
N MET A 51 -6.20 -0.27 21.87
CA MET A 51 -4.79 -0.22 22.21
C MET A 51 -4.04 0.79 21.32
N LEU A 52 -4.22 0.71 20.00
CA LEU A 52 -3.61 1.62 19.04
C LEU A 52 -4.06 3.07 19.24
N THR A 53 -5.35 3.27 19.56
CA THR A 53 -5.88 4.60 19.91
C THR A 53 -5.00 5.26 20.99
N HIS A 54 -4.74 4.54 22.09
CA HIS A 54 -3.94 5.04 23.19
C HIS A 54 -2.44 5.16 22.83
N GLU A 55 -1.86 4.16 22.15
CA GLU A 55 -0.43 4.15 21.81
C GLU A 55 -0.04 5.23 20.81
N LEU A 56 -0.92 5.52 19.84
CA LEU A 56 -0.71 6.55 18.83
C LEU A 56 -1.08 7.95 19.31
N GLY A 57 -1.67 8.06 20.50
CA GLY A 57 -1.98 9.32 21.18
C GLY A 57 -3.28 9.99 20.75
N TYR A 58 -4.24 9.21 20.23
CA TYR A 58 -5.62 9.66 20.00
C TYR A 58 -6.40 9.71 21.32
N GLU A 59 -7.32 10.67 21.45
CA GLU A 59 -8.16 10.89 22.63
C GLU A 59 -9.14 9.73 22.85
N ASP A 60 -9.78 9.28 21.78
CA ASP A 60 -10.73 8.16 21.79
C ASP A 60 -10.79 7.43 20.44
N LEU A 61 -11.59 6.35 20.43
CA LEU A 61 -11.73 5.49 19.25
C LEU A 61 -12.39 6.24 18.07
N ASP A 62 -13.19 7.27 18.35
CA ASP A 62 -13.85 8.06 17.32
C ASP A 62 -12.83 8.97 16.62
N GLU A 63 -11.92 9.62 17.36
CA GLU A 63 -10.81 10.38 16.77
C GLU A 63 -9.89 9.47 15.93
N PHE A 64 -9.62 8.25 16.40
CA PHE A 64 -8.85 7.28 15.63
C PHE A 64 -9.57 6.90 14.33
N HIS A 65 -10.87 6.62 14.37
CA HIS A 65 -11.65 6.33 13.17
C HIS A 65 -11.75 7.52 12.20
N ASP A 66 -11.82 8.75 12.71
CA ASP A 66 -11.80 9.96 11.89
C ASP A 66 -10.45 10.12 11.18
N ALA A 67 -9.33 9.83 11.84
CA ALA A 67 -8.01 9.81 11.22
C ALA A 67 -7.90 8.74 10.12
N LEU A 68 -8.48 7.56 10.34
CA LEU A 68 -8.59 6.50 9.33
C LEU A 68 -9.60 6.83 8.21
N LYS A 69 -10.52 7.78 8.46
CA LYS A 69 -11.73 8.05 7.67
C LYS A 69 -12.63 6.82 7.46
N CYS A 70 -12.49 5.81 8.31
CA CYS A 70 -13.24 4.55 8.30
C CYS A 70 -13.11 3.85 9.66
N THR A 71 -13.86 2.77 9.89
CA THR A 71 -13.67 1.98 11.11
C THR A 71 -12.35 1.22 11.07
N PHE A 72 -11.80 0.86 12.23
CA PHE A 72 -10.58 0.06 12.29
C PHE A 72 -10.75 -1.32 11.63
N SER A 73 -11.93 -1.92 11.72
CA SER A 73 -12.24 -3.18 11.00
C SER A 73 -12.14 -2.97 9.48
N GLN A 74 -12.77 -1.92 8.93
CA GLN A 74 -12.68 -1.59 7.50
C GLN A 74 -11.26 -1.28 7.05
N PHE A 75 -10.46 -0.60 7.89
CA PHE A 75 -9.05 -0.38 7.63
C PHE A 75 -8.29 -1.72 7.52
N LEU A 76 -8.46 -2.62 8.48
CA LEU A 76 -7.85 -3.96 8.43
C LEU A 76 -8.30 -4.75 7.20
N GLU A 77 -9.57 -4.64 6.81
CA GLU A 77 -10.09 -5.24 5.58
C GLU A 77 -9.44 -4.68 4.32
N SER A 78 -8.87 -3.48 4.33
CA SER A 78 -8.17 -2.93 3.17
C SER A 78 -6.75 -3.47 3.02
N LEU A 79 -6.19 -4.10 4.04
CA LEU A 79 -4.83 -4.63 4.03
C LEU A 79 -4.79 -6.01 3.31
N PRO A 80 -3.89 -6.24 2.33
CA PRO A 80 -3.86 -7.49 1.56
C PRO A 80 -3.53 -8.74 2.40
N HIS A 81 -2.64 -8.53 3.35
CA HIS A 81 -2.05 -9.56 4.21
C HIS A 81 -2.81 -9.77 5.52
N ILE A 82 -4.00 -9.18 5.69
CA ILE A 82 -4.88 -9.38 6.85
C ILE A 82 -6.06 -10.28 6.47
N GLU A 83 -6.43 -11.16 7.39
CA GLU A 83 -7.67 -11.92 7.38
C GLU A 83 -8.51 -11.51 8.59
N ILE A 84 -9.81 -11.32 8.38
CA ILE A 84 -10.79 -11.06 9.44
C ILE A 84 -11.78 -12.21 9.49
N GLN A 85 -12.14 -12.62 10.71
CA GLN A 85 -13.14 -13.64 10.98
C GLN A 85 -13.97 -13.24 12.19
N GLU A 86 -15.27 -13.51 12.15
CA GLU A 86 -16.13 -13.43 13.33
C GLU A 86 -16.04 -14.73 14.15
N VAL A 87 -15.75 -14.61 15.44
CA VAL A 87 -15.70 -15.71 16.40
C VAL A 87 -16.47 -15.29 17.65
N ASP A 88 -17.53 -16.04 17.98
CA ASP A 88 -18.42 -15.78 19.13
C ASP A 88 -19.01 -14.36 19.14
N GLY A 89 -19.42 -13.85 17.97
CA GLY A 89 -20.00 -12.51 17.82
C GLY A 89 -19.00 -11.37 17.95
N LYS A 90 -17.69 -11.67 17.91
CA LYS A 90 -16.60 -10.69 17.95
C LYS A 90 -15.71 -10.83 16.73
N GLU A 91 -15.38 -9.71 16.10
CA GLU A 91 -14.41 -9.68 15.01
C GLU A 91 -13.00 -9.91 15.57
N LYS A 92 -12.28 -10.83 14.92
CA LYS A 92 -10.87 -11.07 15.14
C LYS A 92 -10.15 -10.97 13.81
N PHE A 93 -8.93 -10.47 13.84
CA PHE A 93 -8.07 -10.43 12.68
C PHE A 93 -6.77 -11.19 12.91
N ARG A 94 -6.11 -11.56 11.83
CA ARG A 94 -4.80 -12.20 11.85
C ARG A 94 -4.00 -11.74 10.64
N VAL A 95 -2.71 -11.51 10.85
CA VAL A 95 -1.75 -11.34 9.75
C VAL A 95 -1.46 -12.70 9.12
N LYS A 96 -1.68 -12.83 7.81
CA LYS A 96 -1.37 -14.03 7.04
C LYS A 96 0.12 -14.38 7.20
N PRO A 97 0.46 -15.63 7.57
CA PRO A 97 1.85 -16.04 7.53
C PRO A 97 2.35 -15.98 6.08
N PRO A 98 3.59 -15.53 5.84
CA PRO A 98 4.13 -15.55 4.49
C PRO A 98 4.19 -16.99 3.98
N PRO A 99 4.02 -17.23 2.68
CA PRO A 99 4.16 -18.55 2.10
C PRO A 99 5.58 -19.09 2.37
N PRO A 100 5.72 -20.42 2.55
CA PRO A 100 7.04 -21.02 2.74
C PRO A 100 7.91 -20.82 1.49
N PRO A 101 9.24 -20.72 1.61
CA PRO A 101 10.13 -20.40 0.49
C PRO A 101 9.95 -21.27 -0.76
N GLU A 102 9.68 -22.55 -0.57
CA GLU A 102 9.43 -23.53 -1.65
C GLU A 102 8.12 -23.29 -2.43
N ALA A 103 7.18 -22.53 -1.86
CA ALA A 103 5.93 -22.14 -2.51
C ALA A 103 5.99 -20.69 -3.05
N ARG A 104 7.11 -19.98 -2.85
CA ARG A 104 7.32 -18.66 -3.41
C ARG A 104 7.74 -18.79 -4.87
N GLY A 105 7.14 -17.95 -5.70
CA GLY A 105 7.51 -17.80 -7.10
C GLY A 105 7.53 -16.32 -7.42
N GLY A 106 8.62 -15.86 -8.06
CA GLY A 106 8.70 -14.49 -8.54
C GLY A 106 7.51 -14.18 -9.45
N LYS A 107 6.98 -12.97 -9.33
CA LYS A 107 5.87 -12.51 -10.15
C LYS A 107 6.01 -11.03 -10.50
N VAL A 108 5.44 -10.67 -11.63
CA VAL A 108 5.19 -9.29 -12.02
C VAL A 108 3.70 -9.04 -11.89
N SER A 109 3.32 -8.00 -11.15
CA SER A 109 1.94 -7.55 -11.00
C SER A 109 1.77 -6.19 -11.66
N THR A 110 0.86 -6.10 -12.62
CA THR A 110 0.63 -4.91 -13.44
C THR A 110 -0.77 -4.38 -13.20
N LEU A 111 -0.87 -3.10 -12.87
CA LEU A 111 -2.13 -2.42 -12.57
C LEU A 111 -2.25 -1.18 -13.48
N ARG A 112 -3.23 -1.21 -14.37
CA ARG A 112 -3.57 -0.05 -15.21
C ARG A 112 -4.41 0.94 -14.41
N MET A 113 -3.87 2.13 -14.18
CA MET A 113 -4.56 3.26 -13.55
C MET A 113 -5.43 3.94 -14.59
N THR A 114 -6.75 3.92 -14.41
CA THR A 114 -7.71 4.53 -15.36
C THR A 114 -8.62 5.57 -14.70
N SER A 115 -8.68 5.57 -13.37
CA SER A 115 -9.49 6.49 -12.59
C SER A 115 -8.73 6.97 -11.34
N ARG A 116 -9.18 8.08 -10.74
CA ARG A 116 -8.64 8.54 -9.45
C ARG A 116 -8.86 7.56 -8.31
N GLN A 117 -9.84 6.66 -8.42
CA GLN A 117 -10.09 5.64 -7.41
C GLN A 117 -8.95 4.61 -7.38
N ASP A 118 -8.34 4.34 -8.53
CA ASP A 118 -7.23 3.38 -8.62
C ASP A 118 -6.02 3.80 -7.79
N LEU A 119 -5.77 5.11 -7.66
CA LEU A 119 -4.70 5.67 -6.83
C LEU A 119 -4.81 5.27 -5.35
N TRP A 120 -6.02 5.02 -4.87
CA TRP A 120 -6.29 4.69 -3.46
C TRP A 120 -6.26 3.19 -3.16
N ARG A 121 -5.93 2.35 -4.16
CA ARG A 121 -5.71 0.92 -3.95
C ARG A 121 -4.47 0.72 -3.08
N VAL A 122 -4.59 -0.15 -2.09
CA VAL A 122 -3.49 -0.52 -1.21
C VAL A 122 -2.54 -1.45 -1.97
N CYS A 123 -1.27 -1.06 -2.02
CA CYS A 123 -0.16 -1.81 -2.58
C CYS A 123 0.78 -2.21 -1.44
N LEU A 124 0.91 -3.52 -1.22
CA LEU A 124 1.97 -4.11 -0.42
C LEU A 124 3.15 -4.38 -1.35
N LYS A 125 4.24 -3.62 -1.19
CA LYS A 125 5.54 -3.85 -1.83
C LYS A 125 6.40 -4.69 -0.89
N SER A 126 6.86 -5.85 -1.35
CA SER A 126 7.74 -6.74 -0.59
C SER A 126 9.16 -6.13 -0.46
N PRO A 127 9.97 -6.58 0.52
CA PRO A 127 11.33 -6.07 0.76
C PRO A 127 12.27 -6.09 -0.45
N ASN A 128 12.12 -7.10 -1.32
CA ASN A 128 12.98 -7.32 -2.49
C ASN A 128 12.30 -6.90 -3.81
N ALA A 129 11.08 -6.39 -3.75
CA ALA A 129 10.36 -5.95 -4.94
C ALA A 129 10.80 -4.56 -5.39
N THR A 130 10.70 -4.32 -6.70
CA THR A 130 10.77 -2.99 -7.30
C THR A 130 9.40 -2.57 -7.80
N ALA A 131 9.12 -1.27 -7.74
CA ALA A 131 7.93 -0.68 -8.33
C ALA A 131 8.32 0.23 -9.49
N SER A 132 7.65 0.17 -10.63
CA SER A 132 7.97 1.00 -11.79
C SER A 132 6.75 1.59 -12.48
N ILE A 133 7.01 2.71 -13.15
CA ILE A 133 6.07 3.44 -14.00
C ILE A 133 6.69 3.52 -15.40
N PRO A 134 6.37 2.58 -16.30
CA PRO A 134 7.00 2.49 -17.60
C PRO A 134 6.87 3.74 -18.46
N GLU A 135 5.73 4.45 -18.35
CA GLU A 135 5.45 5.64 -19.17
C GLU A 135 6.42 6.82 -18.95
N ILE A 136 7.11 6.86 -17.80
CA ILE A 136 8.09 7.89 -17.46
C ILE A 136 9.48 7.31 -17.12
N GLU A 137 9.70 6.03 -17.43
CA GLU A 137 10.95 5.30 -17.13
C GLU A 137 11.40 5.43 -15.67
N PHE A 138 10.45 5.43 -14.73
CA PHE A 138 10.71 5.62 -13.31
C PHE A 138 10.64 4.29 -12.54
N GLU A 139 11.55 4.10 -11.58
CA GLU A 139 11.58 2.94 -10.70
C GLU A 139 11.87 3.34 -9.25
N ILE A 140 11.12 2.74 -8.33
CA ILE A 140 11.37 2.69 -6.89
C ILE A 140 12.04 1.33 -6.60
N GLY A 141 13.31 1.39 -6.21
CA GLY A 141 14.11 0.20 -5.93
C GLY A 141 13.67 -0.58 -4.69
N ALA A 142 14.30 -1.73 -4.49
CA ALA A 142 14.20 -2.48 -3.24
C ALA A 142 14.87 -1.70 -2.08
N ASP A 143 14.27 -1.78 -0.89
CA ASP A 143 14.68 -1.00 0.30
C ASP A 143 14.85 -1.91 1.54
N SER A 144 14.82 -3.24 1.35
CA SER A 144 14.87 -4.26 2.42
C SER A 144 13.74 -4.15 3.45
N LYS A 145 12.70 -3.37 3.17
CA LYS A 145 11.55 -3.18 4.05
C LYS A 145 10.26 -3.48 3.30
N ARG A 146 9.27 -3.99 4.03
CA ARG A 146 7.93 -4.11 3.49
C ARG A 146 7.26 -2.74 3.59
N HIS A 147 6.64 -2.29 2.50
CA HIS A 147 5.87 -1.05 2.48
C HIS A 147 4.42 -1.35 2.10
N ILE A 148 3.48 -0.93 2.95
CA ILE A 148 2.04 -1.12 2.71
C ILE A 148 1.40 0.25 2.72
N ASP A 149 0.99 0.72 1.56
CA ASP A 149 0.36 2.02 1.42
C ASP A 149 -0.49 2.08 0.13
N SER A 150 -1.25 3.14 -0.05
CA SER A 150 -1.91 3.44 -1.32
C SER A 150 -0.89 3.67 -2.44
N VAL A 151 -1.25 3.35 -3.69
CA VAL A 151 -0.41 3.69 -4.86
C VAL A 151 -0.11 5.19 -4.91
N TYR A 152 -1.09 6.02 -4.52
CA TYR A 152 -0.92 7.46 -4.34
C TYR A 152 0.26 7.78 -3.41
N ASN A 153 0.27 7.19 -2.21
CA ASN A 153 1.29 7.49 -1.20
C ASN A 153 2.67 6.93 -1.57
N HIS A 154 2.76 5.81 -2.30
CA HIS A 154 4.04 5.35 -2.86
C HIS A 154 4.64 6.40 -3.83
N VAL A 155 3.82 6.95 -4.71
CA VAL A 155 4.24 8.00 -5.66
C VAL A 155 4.52 9.33 -4.94
N ALA A 156 3.67 9.74 -4.00
CA ALA A 156 3.85 10.95 -3.22
C ALA A 156 5.13 10.88 -2.35
N GLY A 157 5.43 9.72 -1.78
CA GLY A 157 6.67 9.46 -1.06
C GLY A 157 7.90 9.59 -1.97
N ALA A 158 7.83 9.08 -3.20
CA ALA A 158 8.89 9.28 -4.19
C ALA A 158 9.11 10.76 -4.54
N ILE A 159 8.03 11.52 -4.75
CA ILE A 159 8.07 12.98 -4.98
C ILE A 159 8.77 13.69 -3.81
N PHE A 160 8.37 13.37 -2.58
CA PHE A 160 8.95 13.96 -1.37
C PHE A 160 10.44 13.66 -1.26
N ASN A 161 10.83 12.40 -1.43
CA ASN A 161 12.22 11.95 -1.33
C ASN A 161 13.12 12.64 -2.38
N LEU A 162 12.67 12.73 -3.63
CA LEU A 162 13.40 13.40 -4.70
C LEU A 162 13.54 14.92 -4.42
N SER A 163 12.46 15.56 -3.98
CA SER A 163 12.46 16.99 -3.64
C SER A 163 13.40 17.31 -2.48
N GLN A 164 13.41 16.46 -1.44
CA GLN A 164 14.33 16.57 -0.31
C GLN A 164 15.78 16.33 -0.75
N TYR A 165 16.02 15.37 -1.64
CA TYR A 165 17.36 15.08 -2.16
C TYR A 165 17.96 16.30 -2.89
N VAL A 166 17.19 16.95 -3.78
CA VAL A 166 17.62 18.18 -4.48
C VAL A 166 17.88 19.31 -3.50
N SER A 167 16.99 19.51 -2.52
CA SER A 167 17.07 20.59 -1.54
C SER A 167 18.29 20.44 -0.61
N SER A 168 18.62 19.21 -0.22
CA SER A 168 19.74 18.91 0.69
C SER A 168 21.11 18.91 0.00
N HIS A 169 21.18 18.70 -1.31
CA HIS A 169 22.44 18.58 -2.05
C HIS A 169 22.79 19.87 -2.80
N THR A 170 23.12 20.95 -2.10
CA THR A 170 23.40 22.30 -2.68
C THR A 170 24.53 22.34 -3.72
N GLY A 171 25.46 21.37 -3.72
CA GLY A 171 26.55 21.25 -4.70
C GLY A 171 26.22 20.46 -5.98
N MET A 172 25.00 19.97 -6.15
CA MET A 172 24.58 19.20 -7.33
C MET A 172 24.61 20.06 -8.61
N PRO A 173 25.11 19.53 -9.75
CA PRO A 173 25.06 20.20 -11.05
C PRO A 173 23.63 20.61 -11.43
N ASN A 174 23.47 21.78 -12.04
CA ASN A 174 22.15 22.28 -12.43
C ASN A 174 21.40 21.33 -13.36
N GLU A 175 22.11 20.67 -14.29
CA GLU A 175 21.50 19.71 -15.22
C GLU A 175 20.84 18.53 -14.48
N ASP A 176 21.49 17.98 -13.44
CA ASP A 176 20.93 16.88 -12.65
C ASP A 176 19.73 17.36 -11.81
N ARG A 177 19.80 18.59 -11.25
CA ARG A 177 18.66 19.19 -10.54
C ARG A 177 17.45 19.36 -11.43
N GLU A 178 17.66 19.87 -12.65
CA GLU A 178 16.59 20.08 -13.63
C GLU A 178 15.95 18.76 -14.04
N LYS A 179 16.74 17.70 -14.24
CA LYS A 179 16.22 16.35 -14.52
C LYS A 179 15.38 15.81 -13.36
N ILE A 180 15.85 15.92 -12.11
CA ILE A 180 15.09 15.45 -10.95
C ILE A 180 13.79 16.26 -10.78
N ALA A 181 13.84 17.59 -10.97
CA ALA A 181 12.65 18.43 -10.93
C ALA A 181 11.64 18.03 -12.01
N ALA A 182 12.09 17.78 -13.24
CA ALA A 182 11.24 17.30 -14.31
C ALA A 182 10.61 15.93 -14.00
N THR A 183 11.33 15.02 -13.32
CA THR A 183 10.76 13.76 -12.84
C THR A 183 9.69 13.98 -11.77
N VAL A 184 9.93 14.90 -10.82
CA VAL A 184 8.94 15.28 -9.79
C VAL A 184 7.67 15.85 -10.41
N ASP A 185 7.80 16.70 -11.43
CA ASP A 185 6.66 17.27 -12.16
C ASP A 185 5.87 16.18 -12.90
N GLN A 186 6.55 15.22 -13.55
CA GLN A 186 5.91 14.09 -14.19
C GLN A 186 5.15 13.22 -13.19
N LEU A 187 5.76 12.85 -12.06
CA LEU A 187 5.10 12.08 -11.00
C LEU A 187 3.87 12.81 -10.47
N SER A 188 3.93 14.13 -10.30
CA SER A 188 2.80 14.94 -9.84
C SER A 188 1.63 14.90 -10.85
N GLN A 189 1.92 14.94 -12.16
CA GLN A 189 0.89 14.83 -13.20
C GLN A 189 0.21 13.44 -13.22
N LEU A 190 0.91 12.38 -12.83
CA LEU A 190 0.33 11.04 -12.69
C LEU A 190 -0.72 10.99 -11.58
N LEU A 191 -0.45 11.69 -10.45
CA LEU A 191 -1.40 11.80 -9.33
C LEU A 191 -2.65 12.61 -9.69
N ASP A 192 -2.55 13.55 -10.62
CA ASP A 192 -3.71 14.29 -11.13
C ASP A 192 -4.64 13.44 -12.00
N MET A 193 -4.16 12.28 -12.48
CA MET A 193 -4.85 11.36 -13.40
C MET A 193 -5.33 12.04 -14.69
N GLN A 194 -4.50 12.91 -15.27
CA GLN A 194 -4.81 13.55 -16.56
C GLN A 194 -4.79 12.54 -17.72
N GLN A 195 -3.96 11.51 -17.63
CA GLN A 195 -3.88 10.39 -18.57
C GLN A 195 -3.77 9.06 -17.82
N PRO A 196 -4.32 7.96 -18.36
CA PRO A 196 -4.11 6.63 -17.80
C PRO A 196 -2.64 6.22 -17.87
N TRP A 197 -2.14 5.59 -16.80
CA TRP A 197 -0.76 5.15 -16.67
C TRP A 197 -0.69 3.77 -16.00
N THR A 198 0.50 3.18 -15.89
CA THR A 198 0.65 1.81 -15.41
C THR A 198 1.57 1.74 -14.20
N TRP A 199 1.10 1.09 -13.14
CA TRP A 199 1.90 0.75 -11.97
C TRP A 199 2.30 -0.72 -12.04
N VAL A 200 3.60 -1.00 -12.01
CA VAL A 200 4.14 -2.36 -12.13
C VAL A 200 4.95 -2.70 -10.89
N ILE A 201 4.72 -3.86 -10.31
CA ILE A 201 5.52 -4.42 -9.22
C ILE A 201 6.22 -5.68 -9.73
N SER A 202 7.56 -5.65 -9.78
CA SER A 202 8.38 -6.83 -10.02
C SER A 202 8.85 -7.36 -8.68
N ASP A 203 8.36 -8.54 -8.29
CA ASP A 203 8.63 -9.13 -6.99
C ASP A 203 9.27 -10.52 -7.12
N PRO A 204 10.59 -10.64 -6.89
CA PRO A 204 11.30 -11.91 -6.91
C PRO A 204 10.77 -12.94 -5.90
N ASP A 205 10.17 -12.49 -4.79
CA ASP A 205 9.64 -13.37 -3.73
C ASP A 205 8.14 -13.67 -3.87
N GLY A 206 7.44 -12.96 -4.77
CA GLY A 206 6.01 -13.15 -5.02
C GLY A 206 5.07 -12.74 -3.88
N MET A 207 5.55 -11.95 -2.91
CA MET A 207 4.80 -11.58 -1.69
C MET A 207 4.05 -10.25 -1.80
N SER A 208 4.24 -9.49 -2.87
CA SER A 208 3.58 -8.21 -3.13
C SER A 208 2.15 -8.42 -3.56
N GLU A 209 1.24 -7.58 -3.08
CA GLU A 209 -0.20 -7.75 -3.30
C GLU A 209 -0.90 -6.39 -3.41
N PHE A 210 -1.99 -6.37 -4.17
CA PHE A 210 -2.88 -5.21 -4.30
C PHE A 210 -4.23 -5.50 -3.68
N LYS A 211 -4.85 -4.48 -3.08
CA LYS A 211 -6.23 -4.54 -2.63
C LYS A 211 -6.99 -3.25 -2.99
N PRO A 212 -8.13 -3.35 -3.69
CA PRO A 212 -8.66 -4.54 -4.35
C PRO A 212 -7.75 -5.09 -5.46
N SER A 213 -7.77 -6.41 -5.65
CA SER A 213 -6.96 -7.11 -6.68
C SER A 213 -7.62 -7.17 -8.06
N ALA A 214 -8.87 -6.72 -8.19
CA ALA A 214 -9.61 -6.73 -9.45
C ALA A 214 -8.90 -5.88 -10.51
N GLY A 215 -8.69 -6.44 -11.71
CA GLY A 215 -8.00 -5.76 -12.81
C GLY A 215 -6.48 -5.69 -12.66
N VAL A 216 -5.89 -6.37 -11.67
CA VAL A 216 -4.43 -6.56 -11.58
C VAL A 216 -4.06 -7.78 -12.40
N GLU A 217 -3.20 -7.57 -13.40
CA GLU A 217 -2.62 -8.65 -14.21
C GLU A 217 -1.40 -9.22 -13.47
N VAL A 218 -1.30 -10.54 -13.35
CA VAL A 218 -0.17 -11.20 -12.66
C VAL A 218 0.46 -12.23 -13.60
N THR A 219 1.75 -12.08 -13.83
CA THR A 219 2.55 -13.02 -14.63
C THR A 219 3.71 -13.57 -13.81
N PRO A 220 4.08 -14.85 -13.96
CA PRO A 220 5.32 -15.37 -13.36
C PRO A 220 6.55 -14.59 -13.86
N LEU A 221 7.55 -14.45 -12.99
CA LEU A 221 8.88 -13.90 -13.33
C LEU A 221 9.77 -14.95 -13.98
#